data_AF-A0A952LDH1-F1
#
_entry.id   AF-A0A952LDH1-F1
#
_cell.length_a   1.000
_cell.length_b   1.000
_cell.length_c   1.000
_cell.angle_alpha   90.00
_cell.angle_beta   90.00
_cell.angle_gamma   90.00
#
_symmetry.space_group_name_H-M   'P 1'
#
loop_
_entity.id
_entity.type
_entity.pdbx_description
1 polymer ?
#
loop_
_entity_poly.entity_id
_entity_poly.type
_entity_poly.pdbx_seq_one_letter_code
_entity_poly.pdbx_strand_id
1 'polypeptide(L)'
;KNNEWIAFLGWTPHPVMGAMKITYLDGMGDSGFGAATVYTNVRKGYTTECPNAGKFIANLKFNLDMEGEMMDAILKGGDANTVAMDWLKKHPDAVTPWIAGVTTFDGGDAAAAIKTALGS
;
A
#
# COMPACT_ATOMS: atom_id res chain seq x y z
N LYS A 1 17.98 -23.06 6.94
CA LYS A 1 18.75 -23.80 5.91
C LYS A 1 19.04 -25.25 6.31
N ASN A 2 18.44 -25.78 7.39
CA ASN A 2 18.74 -27.11 7.91
C ASN A 2 17.93 -28.23 7.21
N ASN A 3 17.18 -27.91 6.15
CA ASN A 3 16.29 -28.83 5.42
C ASN A 3 15.26 -29.55 6.28
N GLU A 4 14.81 -28.90 7.35
CA GLU A 4 13.74 -29.40 8.22
C GLU A 4 12.39 -28.84 7.77
N TRP A 5 11.33 -29.58 8.08
CA TRP A 5 9.96 -29.12 7.84
C TRP A 5 9.59 -27.99 8.79
N ILE A 6 8.89 -26.99 8.26
CA ILE A 6 8.32 -25.88 9.02
C ILE A 6 6.95 -25.53 8.46
N ALA A 7 6.01 -25.21 9.35
CA ALA A 7 4.75 -24.57 9.03
C ALA A 7 4.72 -23.19 9.70
N PHE A 8 4.29 -22.17 8.98
CA PHE A 8 4.25 -20.79 9.45
C PHE A 8 3.19 -19.99 8.66
N LEU A 9 2.90 -18.78 9.13
CA LEU A 9 1.97 -17.88 8.46
C LEU A 9 2.66 -17.17 7.29
N GLY A 10 2.22 -17.46 6.07
CA GLY A 10 2.64 -16.75 4.86
C GLY A 10 1.52 -15.86 4.35
N TRP A 11 1.87 -14.72 3.73
CA TRP A 11 0.93 -13.81 3.07
C TRP A 11 1.55 -13.20 1.82
N THR A 12 0.70 -12.70 0.93
CA THR A 12 1.08 -11.99 -0.30
C THR A 12 0.32 -10.65 -0.32
N PRO A 13 0.98 -9.51 -0.60
CA PRO A 13 2.36 -9.37 -1.04
C PRO A 13 3.36 -9.44 0.14
N HIS A 14 4.46 -10.18 -0.05
CA HIS A 14 5.61 -10.17 0.87
C HIS A 14 6.88 -10.68 0.16
N PRO A 15 7.95 -9.87 -0.01
CA PRO A 15 9.12 -10.26 -0.81
C PRO A 15 9.82 -11.54 -0.32
N VAL A 16 9.91 -11.75 0.99
CA VAL A 16 10.48 -12.98 1.55
C VAL A 16 9.65 -14.21 1.17
N MET A 17 8.31 -14.09 1.15
CA MET A 17 7.44 -15.21 0.82
C MET A 17 7.50 -15.52 -0.68
N GLY A 18 7.57 -14.48 -1.52
CA GLY A 18 7.76 -14.63 -2.96
C GLY A 18 9.11 -15.24 -3.36
N ALA A 19 10.17 -15.02 -2.56
CA ALA A 19 11.50 -15.56 -2.84
C ALA A 19 11.70 -17.02 -2.34
N MET A 20 10.88 -17.49 -1.40
CA MET A 20 10.99 -18.85 -0.87
C MET A 20 10.21 -19.85 -1.74
N LYS A 21 10.75 -21.07 -1.88
CA LYS A 21 10.02 -22.19 -2.48
C LYS A 21 9.03 -22.77 -1.47
N ILE A 22 7.92 -22.07 -1.24
CA ILE A 22 6.86 -22.45 -0.30
C ILE A 22 5.65 -23.03 -1.03
N THR A 23 4.82 -23.74 -0.28
CA THR A 23 3.50 -24.21 -0.73
C THR A 23 2.46 -23.65 0.23
N TYR A 24 1.47 -22.93 -0.31
CA TYR A 24 0.29 -22.53 0.46
C TYR A 24 -0.61 -23.75 0.61
N LEU A 25 -0.91 -24.10 1.87
CA LEU A 25 -1.79 -25.23 2.20
C LEU A 25 -3.26 -24.85 1.95
N ASP A 26 -4.05 -25.83 1.53
CA ASP A 26 -5.50 -25.72 1.27
C ASP A 26 -6.34 -26.27 2.44
N GLY A 27 -7.67 -26.25 2.29
CA GLY A 27 -8.61 -26.83 3.28
C GLY A 27 -8.92 -25.97 4.51
N MET A 28 -8.33 -24.78 4.64
CA MET A 28 -8.52 -23.87 5.79
C MET A 28 -9.36 -22.63 5.49
N GLY A 29 -10.09 -22.60 4.37
CA GLY A 29 -10.93 -21.47 3.95
C GLY A 29 -11.93 -21.02 5.01
N ASP A 30 -12.65 -21.99 5.59
CA ASP A 30 -13.65 -21.74 6.64
C ASP A 30 -13.03 -21.22 7.95
N SER A 31 -11.71 -21.36 8.11
CA SER A 31 -10.94 -20.84 9.25
C SER A 31 -10.32 -19.45 8.98
N GLY A 32 -10.66 -18.81 7.85
CA GLY A 32 -10.20 -17.46 7.52
C GLY A 32 -8.86 -17.40 6.78
N PHE A 33 -8.37 -18.53 6.27
CA PHE A 33 -7.17 -18.57 5.42
C PHE A 33 -7.53 -18.54 3.92
N GLY A 34 -6.63 -18.02 3.10
CA GLY A 34 -6.82 -17.92 1.65
C GLY A 34 -6.89 -16.48 1.18
N ALA A 35 -7.77 -16.21 0.21
CA ALA A 35 -7.91 -14.87 -0.36
C ALA A 35 -8.34 -13.86 0.72
N ALA A 36 -7.60 -12.76 0.83
CA ALA A 36 -7.84 -11.71 1.79
C ALA A 36 -8.00 -10.36 1.09
N THR A 37 -8.67 -9.42 1.75
CA THR A 37 -8.79 -8.02 1.32
C THR A 37 -8.42 -7.12 2.48
N VAL A 38 -7.59 -6.11 2.21
CA VAL A 38 -7.18 -5.10 3.19
C VAL A 38 -8.09 -3.88 3.02
N TYR A 39 -8.64 -3.39 4.13
CA TYR A 39 -9.55 -2.25 4.16
C TYR A 39 -8.98 -1.11 4.98
N THR A 40 -9.28 0.13 4.57
CA THR A 40 -8.99 1.33 5.36
C THR A 40 -10.18 1.66 6.25
N ASN A 41 -9.96 1.62 7.57
CA ASN A 41 -10.97 1.98 8.56
C ASN A 41 -10.73 3.40 9.08
N VAL A 42 -11.82 4.15 9.29
CA VAL A 42 -11.79 5.47 9.95
C VAL A 42 -12.73 5.47 11.15
N ARG A 43 -12.48 6.35 12.13
CA ARG A 43 -13.40 6.51 13.26
C ARG A 43 -14.77 7.00 12.77
N LYS A 44 -15.82 6.70 13.54
CA LYS A 44 -17.18 7.18 13.26
C LYS A 44 -17.18 8.72 13.10
N GLY A 45 -17.83 9.18 12.03
CA GLY A 45 -17.97 10.61 11.70
C GLY A 45 -16.80 11.25 10.97
N TYR A 46 -15.65 10.57 10.83
CA TYR A 46 -14.43 11.17 10.28
C TYR A 46 -14.60 11.73 8.86
N THR A 47 -15.30 11.02 7.97
CA THR A 47 -15.51 11.48 6.58
C THR A 47 -16.46 12.68 6.49
N THR A 48 -17.29 12.92 7.50
CA THR A 48 -18.15 14.11 7.58
C THR A 48 -17.40 15.28 8.20
N GLU A 49 -16.60 15.02 9.23
CA GLU A 49 -15.80 16.03 9.93
C GLU A 49 -14.62 16.53 9.09
N CYS A 50 -14.01 15.63 8.31
CA CYS A 50 -12.85 15.91 7.47
C CYS A 50 -13.14 15.48 6.02
N PRO A 51 -14.03 16.18 5.28
CA PRO A 51 -14.51 15.71 3.97
C PRO A 51 -13.41 15.61 2.92
N ASN A 52 -12.46 16.56 2.90
CA ASN A 52 -11.35 16.54 1.95
C ASN A 52 -10.40 15.34 2.20
N ALA A 53 -9.99 15.12 3.45
CA ALA A 53 -9.18 13.96 3.84
C ALA A 53 -9.95 12.64 3.67
N GLY A 54 -11.25 12.63 3.98
CA GLY A 54 -12.13 11.49 3.74
C GLY A 54 -12.22 11.10 2.28
N LYS A 55 -12.23 12.09 1.36
CA LYS A 55 -12.18 11.86 -0.08
C LYS A 55 -10.87 11.22 -0.51
N PHE A 56 -9.73 11.72 -0.01
CA PHE A 56 -8.42 11.09 -0.24
C PHE A 56 -8.38 9.64 0.24
N ILE A 57 -8.78 9.39 1.49
CA ILE A 57 -8.82 8.04 2.08
C ILE A 57 -9.72 7.09 1.26
N ALA A 58 -10.87 7.56 0.79
CA ALA A 58 -11.78 6.74 -0.02
C ALA A 58 -11.21 6.41 -1.42
N ASN A 59 -10.39 7.29 -1.97
CA ASN A 59 -9.73 7.08 -3.25
C ASN A 59 -8.44 6.23 -3.12
N LEU A 60 -7.82 6.18 -1.93
CA LEU A 60 -6.55 5.54 -1.67
C LEU A 60 -6.66 4.02 -1.84
N LYS A 61 -6.07 3.50 -2.92
CA LYS A 61 -6.06 2.08 -3.24
C LYS A 61 -4.68 1.65 -3.71
N PHE A 62 -4.30 0.45 -3.31
CA PHE A 62 -3.03 -0.17 -3.62
C PHE A 62 -3.24 -1.41 -4.50
N ASN A 63 -2.16 -1.87 -5.09
CA ASN A 63 -2.10 -3.15 -5.78
C ASN A 63 -0.84 -3.92 -5.34
N LEU A 64 -0.79 -5.21 -5.65
CA LEU A 64 0.28 -6.09 -5.19
C LEU A 64 1.67 -5.68 -5.71
N ASP A 65 1.75 -5.18 -6.95
CA ASP A 65 3.02 -4.79 -7.56
C ASP A 65 3.59 -3.55 -6.87
N MET A 66 2.75 -2.54 -6.62
CA MET A 66 3.09 -1.31 -5.89
C MET A 66 3.59 -1.61 -4.48
N GLU A 67 2.85 -2.42 -3.71
CA GLU A 67 3.25 -2.79 -2.36
C GLU A 67 4.51 -3.65 -2.36
N GLY A 68 4.59 -4.63 -3.28
CA GLY A 68 5.72 -5.55 -3.40
C GLY A 68 7.04 -4.86 -3.71
N GLU A 69 7.04 -3.92 -4.66
CA GLU A 69 8.24 -3.16 -5.04
C GLU A 69 8.77 -2.31 -3.88
N MET A 70 7.89 -1.59 -3.19
CA MET A 70 8.28 -0.78 -2.03
C MET A 70 8.76 -1.66 -0.86
N MET A 71 8.07 -2.76 -0.57
CA MET A 71 8.46 -3.68 0.50
C MET A 71 9.85 -4.29 0.25
N ASP A 72 10.21 -4.62 -0.99
CA ASP A 72 11.52 -5.18 -1.32
C ASP A 72 12.66 -4.19 -1.01
N ALA A 73 12.49 -2.92 -1.38
CA ALA A 73 13.46 -1.88 -1.06
C ALA A 73 13.59 -1.63 0.45
N ILE A 74 12.47 -1.65 1.19
CA ILE A 74 12.47 -1.50 2.66
C ILE A 74 13.21 -2.66 3.32
N LEU A 75 12.95 -3.91 2.89
CA LEU A 75 13.61 -5.09 3.45
C LEU A 75 15.12 -5.15 3.15
N LYS A 76 15.58 -4.44 2.11
CA LYS A 76 17.01 -4.24 1.80
C LYS A 76 17.66 -3.11 2.61
N GLY A 77 16.93 -2.50 3.55
CA GLY A 77 17.44 -1.48 4.47
C GLY A 77 17.04 -0.05 4.09
N GLY A 78 16.13 0.14 3.13
CA GLY A 78 15.59 1.45 2.82
C GLY A 78 14.68 2.00 3.92
N ASP A 79 14.75 3.30 4.17
CA ASP A 79 13.77 4.01 5.00
C ASP A 79 12.41 4.06 4.28
N ALA A 80 11.32 3.73 4.98
CA ALA A 80 10.01 3.56 4.37
C ALA A 80 9.48 4.83 3.70
N ASN A 81 9.67 6.00 4.30
CA ASN A 81 9.21 7.27 3.72
C ASN A 81 10.02 7.63 2.49
N THR A 82 11.33 7.41 2.55
CA THR A 82 12.24 7.64 1.42
C THR A 82 11.90 6.72 0.25
N VAL A 83 11.69 5.43 0.51
CA VAL A 83 11.30 4.44 -0.51
C VAL A 83 9.96 4.81 -1.15
N ALA A 84 8.94 5.14 -0.37
CA ALA A 84 7.64 5.53 -0.90
C ALA A 84 7.74 6.80 -1.75
N MET A 85 8.51 7.80 -1.30
CA MET A 85 8.74 9.03 -2.07
C MET A 85 9.47 8.75 -3.39
N ASP A 86 10.52 7.94 -3.38
CA ASP A 86 11.25 7.58 -4.60
C ASP A 86 10.41 6.74 -5.56
N TRP A 87 9.55 5.87 -5.03
CA TRP A 87 8.58 5.13 -5.84
C TRP A 87 7.57 6.09 -6.49
N LEU A 88 7.01 7.03 -5.74
CA LEU A 88 6.10 8.04 -6.28
C LEU A 88 6.73 8.92 -7.36
N LYS A 89 8.02 9.26 -7.24
CA LYS A 89 8.75 10.00 -8.29
C LYS A 89 8.91 9.19 -9.57
N LYS A 90 9.05 7.86 -9.47
CA LYS A 90 9.12 6.95 -10.62
C LYS A 90 7.76 6.64 -11.21
N HIS A 91 6.70 6.72 -10.41
CA HIS A 91 5.32 6.43 -10.77
C HIS A 91 4.39 7.61 -10.46
N PRO A 92 4.63 8.81 -11.03
CA PRO A 92 3.91 10.02 -10.65
C PRO A 92 2.40 9.92 -10.92
N ASP A 93 1.98 9.11 -11.89
CA ASP A 93 0.56 8.92 -12.22
C ASP A 93 -0.20 8.10 -11.17
N ALA A 94 0.49 7.37 -10.28
CA ALA A 94 -0.15 6.53 -9.27
C ALA A 94 -1.00 7.33 -8.28
N VAL A 95 -0.63 8.60 -8.03
CA VAL A 95 -1.33 9.49 -7.11
C VAL A 95 -2.58 10.12 -7.71
N THR A 96 -2.65 10.22 -9.04
CA THR A 96 -3.76 10.89 -9.75
C THR A 96 -5.14 10.36 -9.32
N PRO A 97 -5.39 9.03 -9.29
CA PRO A 97 -6.66 8.53 -8.78
C PRO A 97 -6.87 8.83 -7.29
N TRP A 98 -5.82 8.84 -6.47
CA TRP A 98 -5.92 9.12 -5.03
C TRP A 98 -6.36 10.56 -4.74
N ILE A 99 -5.90 11.52 -5.54
CA ILE A 99 -6.19 12.95 -5.34
C ILE A 99 -7.39 13.44 -6.16
N ALA A 100 -8.12 12.56 -6.85
CA ALA A 100 -9.30 12.95 -7.62
C ALA A 100 -10.38 13.58 -6.72
N GLY A 101 -10.62 14.88 -6.91
CA GLY A 101 -11.56 15.66 -6.09
C GLY A 101 -11.03 16.02 -4.69
N VAL A 102 -9.72 15.96 -4.49
CA VAL A 102 -9.02 16.37 -3.26
C VAL A 102 -8.32 17.70 -3.51
N THR A 103 -8.31 18.58 -2.51
CA THR A 103 -7.56 19.85 -2.51
C THR A 103 -6.39 19.80 -1.55
N THR A 104 -5.49 20.78 -1.62
CA THR A 104 -4.52 21.03 -0.54
C THR A 104 -5.25 21.46 0.75
N PHE A 105 -4.51 21.54 1.86
CA PHE A 105 -5.07 21.92 3.17
C PHE A 105 -5.75 23.29 3.18
N ASP A 106 -5.18 24.25 2.43
CA ASP A 106 -5.68 25.61 2.24
C ASP A 106 -6.65 25.74 1.04
N GLY A 107 -7.04 24.63 0.41
CA GLY A 107 -8.06 24.60 -0.66
C GLY A 107 -7.55 24.80 -2.08
N GLY A 108 -6.23 24.78 -2.29
CA GLY A 108 -5.57 24.84 -3.60
C GLY A 108 -5.58 23.53 -4.38
N ASP A 109 -4.96 23.56 -5.56
CA ASP A 109 -4.87 22.43 -6.48
C ASP A 109 -3.91 21.34 -5.98
N ALA A 110 -4.45 20.18 -5.64
CA ALA A 110 -3.67 19.03 -5.17
C ALA A 110 -2.73 18.47 -6.25
N ALA A 111 -3.13 18.46 -7.53
CA ALA A 111 -2.30 17.92 -8.60
C ALA A 111 -1.06 18.79 -8.81
N ALA A 112 -1.23 20.11 -8.81
CA ALA A 112 -0.11 21.06 -8.89
C ALA A 112 0.85 20.93 -7.69
N ALA A 113 0.30 20.79 -6.48
CA ALA A 113 1.09 20.59 -5.26
C ALA A 113 1.89 19.29 -5.29
N ILE A 114 1.28 18.17 -5.72
CA ILE A 114 1.95 16.89 -5.84
C ILE A 114 3.03 16.93 -6.93
N LYS A 115 2.76 17.51 -8.10
CA LYS A 115 3.80 17.70 -9.14
C LYS A 115 5.03 18.41 -8.60
N THR A 116 4.80 19.49 -7.85
CA THR A 116 5.87 20.26 -7.20
C THR A 116 6.64 19.42 -6.19
N ALA A 117 5.94 18.66 -5.35
CA ALA A 117 6.56 17.81 -4.33
C ALA A 117 7.36 16.63 -4.92
N LEU A 118 6.89 16.08 -6.04
CA LEU A 118 7.57 14.99 -6.75
C LEU A 118 8.68 15.49 -7.70
N GLY A 119 8.74 16.78 -7.98
CA GLY A 119 9.74 17.37 -8.90
C GLY A 119 9.48 17.04 -10.37
N SER A 120 8.21 16.97 -10.77
CA SER A 120 7.74 16.54 -12.11
C SER A 120 6.85 17.55 -12.82
#